data_AF-A0A238W177-F1
#
_entry.id   AF-A0A238W177-F1
#
_cell.length_a   1.000
_cell.length_b   1.000
_cell.length_c   1.000
_cell.angle_alpha   90.00
_cell.angle_beta   90.00
_cell.angle_gamma   90.00
#
_symmetry.space_group_name_H-M   'P 1'
#
loop_
_entity.id
_entity.type
_entity.pdbx_description
1 polymer ?
#
loop_
_entity_poly.entity_id
_entity_poly.type
_entity_poly.pdbx_seq_one_letter_code
_entity_poly.pdbx_strand_id
1 'polypeptide(L)'
;MNPGHDRAASFGVGRSWEIESRTPAIKKRWIVEQVYGILMPHRRLAREYESRPESSVSRTLWASMAGMVRRLTGTSTSTWRNA
;
A
#
# COMPACT_ATOMS: atom_id res chain seq x y z
N MET A 1 -2.72 -58.12 9.15
CA MET A 1 -3.88 -57.37 8.62
C MET A 1 -3.95 -56.06 9.39
N ASN A 2 -3.60 -54.94 8.75
CA ASN A 2 -3.86 -53.56 9.22
C ASN A 2 -5.33 -53.21 8.83
N PRO A 3 -6.03 -52.16 9.33
CA PRO A 3 -5.51 -50.83 9.69
C PRO A 3 -6.09 -50.18 10.97
N GLY A 4 -5.36 -49.24 11.58
CA GLY A 4 -5.81 -48.53 12.77
C GLY A 4 -5.11 -47.20 13.05
N HIS A 5 -5.32 -46.22 12.18
CA HIS A 5 -5.69 -44.86 12.60
C HIS A 5 -4.72 -43.99 13.44
N ASP A 6 -3.48 -43.80 13.00
CA ASP A 6 -2.60 -42.77 13.57
C ASP A 6 -2.67 -41.46 12.77
N ARG A 7 -3.67 -40.66 13.11
CA ARG A 7 -3.76 -39.22 12.79
C ARG A 7 -2.80 -38.46 13.70
N ALA A 8 -1.56 -38.24 13.26
CA ALA A 8 -0.65 -37.33 13.94
C ALA A 8 0.14 -36.47 12.94
N ALA A 9 -0.07 -35.16 13.06
CA ALA A 9 0.88 -34.10 12.71
C ALA A 9 1.44 -34.05 11.27
N SER A 10 0.61 -33.64 10.31
CA SER A 10 1.07 -32.94 9.10
C SER A 10 0.64 -31.47 9.15
N PHE A 11 1.05 -30.74 10.20
CA PHE A 11 0.87 -29.30 10.27
C PHE A 11 2.25 -28.62 10.21
N GLY A 12 2.52 -27.97 9.07
CA GLY A 12 3.08 -26.62 9.14
C GLY A 12 4.57 -26.40 8.88
N VAL A 13 5.35 -27.36 8.36
CA VAL A 13 6.78 -27.10 8.02
C VAL A 13 7.02 -26.97 6.49
N GLY A 14 5.96 -26.87 5.69
CA GLY A 14 6.05 -26.71 4.23
C GLY A 14 5.69 -25.32 3.67
N ARG A 15 5.01 -24.47 4.45
CA ARG A 15 4.45 -23.18 3.98
C ARG A 15 5.19 -21.93 4.47
N SER A 16 6.13 -22.10 5.40
CA SER A 16 6.82 -20.96 6.04
C SER A 16 7.74 -20.23 5.05
N TRP A 17 8.51 -20.98 4.26
CA TRP A 17 9.47 -20.42 3.29
C TRP A 17 8.80 -19.71 2.10
N GLU A 18 7.59 -20.12 1.71
CA GLU A 18 6.81 -19.51 0.62
C GLU A 18 6.15 -18.19 1.05
N ILE A 19 5.72 -18.11 2.31
CA ILE A 19 5.20 -16.87 2.89
C ILE A 19 6.34 -15.86 3.04
N GLU A 20 7.49 -16.27 3.59
CA GLU A 20 8.68 -15.43 3.75
C GLU A 20 9.13 -14.85 2.40
N SER A 21 9.21 -15.68 1.34
CA SER A 21 9.63 -15.25 0.00
C SER A 21 8.60 -14.41 -0.75
N ARG A 22 7.31 -14.47 -0.39
CA ARG A 22 6.25 -13.60 -0.93
C ARG A 22 6.10 -12.28 -0.16
N THR A 23 6.45 -12.24 1.13
CA THR A 23 6.39 -11.02 1.95
C THR A 23 7.20 -9.83 1.39
N PRO A 24 8.43 -9.98 0.83
CA PRO A 24 9.17 -8.83 0.32
C PRO A 24 8.47 -8.18 -0.89
N ALA A 25 7.77 -8.97 -1.72
CA ALA A 25 6.98 -8.44 -2.83
C ALA A 25 5.75 -7.66 -2.33
N ILE A 26 5.08 -8.16 -1.29
CA ILE A 26 3.91 -7.48 -0.70
C ILE A 26 4.33 -6.19 0.02
N LYS A 27 5.45 -6.18 0.75
CA LYS A 27 5.99 -4.99 1.41
C LYS A 27 6.28 -3.86 0.41
N LYS A 28 6.88 -4.19 -0.73
CA LYS A 28 7.13 -3.22 -1.80
C LYS A 28 5.82 -2.71 -2.43
N ARG A 29 4.86 -3.60 -2.67
CA ARG A 29 3.55 -3.24 -3.25
C ARG A 29 2.75 -2.29 -2.35
N TRP A 30 2.80 -2.49 -1.04
CA TRP A 30 2.14 -1.61 -0.07
C TRP A 30 2.64 -0.15 -0.17
N ILE A 31 3.96 0.04 -0.30
CA ILE A 31 4.54 1.39 -0.42
C ILE A 31 4.03 2.08 -1.69
N VAL A 32 3.96 1.34 -2.80
CA VAL A 32 3.41 1.85 -4.07
C VAL A 32 1.94 2.24 -3.92
N GLU A 33 1.13 1.40 -3.28
CA GLU A 33 -0.29 1.68 -3.02
C GLU A 33 -0.48 2.93 -2.13
N GLN A 34 0.36 3.12 -1.11
CA GLN A 34 0.32 4.30 -0.25
C GLN A 34 0.67 5.58 -1.01
N VAL A 35 1.73 5.55 -1.82
CA VAL A 35 2.11 6.70 -2.66
C VAL A 35 1.02 7.01 -3.69
N TYR A 36 0.43 5.97 -4.30
CA TYR A 36 -0.67 6.15 -5.23
C TYR A 36 -1.90 6.76 -4.56
N GLY A 37 -2.22 6.37 -3.32
CA GLY A 37 -3.30 6.97 -2.53
C GLY A 37 -3.10 8.46 -2.22
N ILE A 38 -1.85 8.89 -1.99
CA ILE A 38 -1.50 10.31 -1.78
C ILE A 38 -1.61 11.11 -3.10
N LEU A 39 -1.20 10.51 -4.23
CA LEU A 39 -1.17 11.17 -5.54
C LEU A 39 -2.52 11.15 -6.26
N MET A 40 -3.40 10.20 -5.98
CA MET A 40 -4.72 10.04 -6.62
C MET A 40 -5.61 11.30 -6.56
N PRO A 41 -5.78 12.00 -5.42
CA PRO A 41 -6.51 13.28 -5.40
C PRO A 41 -5.82 14.38 -6.21
N HIS A 42 -4.53 14.21 -6.52
CA HIS A 42 -3.70 15.14 -7.26
C HIS A 42 -3.35 14.67 -8.69
N ARG A 43 -4.20 13.84 -9.32
CA ARG A 43 -3.95 13.25 -10.66
C ARG A 43 -3.55 14.22 -11.78
N ARG A 44 -3.87 15.52 -11.68
CA ARG A 44 -3.37 16.55 -12.61
C ARG A 44 -1.85 16.71 -12.57
N LEU A 45 -1.23 16.47 -11.42
CA LEU A 45 0.21 16.61 -11.20
C LEU A 45 1.04 15.61 -12.01
N ALA A 46 0.55 14.38 -12.15
CA ALA A 46 1.22 13.35 -12.94
C ALA A 46 1.32 13.76 -14.42
N ARG A 47 0.28 14.40 -14.97
CA ARG A 47 0.31 14.95 -16.34
C ARG A 47 1.15 16.22 -16.46
N GLU A 48 1.20 17.04 -15.41
CA GLU A 48 2.05 18.23 -15.38
C GLU A 48 3.55 17.89 -15.33
N TYR A 49 3.93 16.70 -14.83
CA TYR A 49 5.32 16.24 -14.88
C TYR A 49 5.86 16.11 -16.31
N GLU A 50 5.08 15.53 -17.22
CA GLU A 50 5.48 15.32 -18.61
C GLU A 50 5.66 16.63 -19.40
N SER A 51 5.00 17.72 -18.96
CA SER A 51 5.02 19.01 -19.65
C SER A 51 5.89 20.06 -18.96
N ARG A 52 5.99 20.06 -17.63
CA ARG A 52 6.65 21.08 -16.82
C ARG A 52 7.30 20.47 -15.57
N PRO A 53 8.46 19.81 -15.70
CA PRO A 53 9.10 19.10 -14.60
C PRO A 53 9.41 19.99 -13.40
N GLU A 54 9.81 21.25 -13.64
CA GLU A 54 10.20 22.18 -12.57
C GLU A 54 9.05 22.54 -11.62
N SER A 55 7.82 22.64 -12.12
CA SER A 55 6.65 22.94 -11.29
C SER A 55 6.08 21.69 -10.63
N SER A 56 6.26 20.52 -11.26
CA SER A 56 5.73 19.24 -10.80
C SER A 56 6.42 18.75 -9.52
N VAL A 57 7.71 19.03 -9.35
CA VAL A 57 8.46 18.71 -8.11
C VAL A 57 7.84 19.39 -6.90
N SER A 58 7.62 20.70 -6.96
CA SER A 58 7.00 21.46 -5.86
C SER A 58 5.59 20.95 -5.51
N ARG A 59 4.81 20.57 -6.53
CA ARG A 59 3.47 20.03 -6.35
C ARG A 59 3.45 18.63 -5.75
N THR A 60 4.44 17.79 -6.09
CA THR A 60 4.63 16.46 -5.48
C THR A 60 4.93 16.59 -3.99
N LEU A 61 5.81 17.53 -3.62
CA LEU A 61 6.10 17.85 -2.21
C LEU A 61 4.85 18.35 -1.46
N TRP A 62 4.05 19.21 -2.11
CA TRP A 62 2.77 19.65 -1.56
C TRP A 62 1.80 18.49 -1.31
N ALA A 63 1.69 17.53 -2.23
CA ALA A 63 0.83 16.35 -2.06
C ALA A 63 1.30 15.47 -0.89
N SER A 64 2.61 15.24 -0.76
CA SER A 64 3.19 14.53 0.39
C SER A 64 2.92 15.25 1.72
N MET A 65 3.06 16.57 1.75
CA MET A 65 2.80 17.39 2.93
C MET A 65 1.31 17.40 3.31
N ALA A 66 0.40 17.49 2.33
CA ALA A 66 -1.03 17.37 2.57
C ALA A 66 -1.40 16.02 3.22
N GLY A 67 -0.75 14.93 2.82
CA GLY A 67 -0.90 13.62 3.47
C GLY A 67 -0.43 13.62 4.93
N MET A 68 0.70 14.25 5.24
CA MET A 68 1.19 14.39 6.62
C MET A 68 0.26 15.25 7.47
N VAL A 69 -0.16 16.41 6.96
CA VAL A 69 -1.10 17.31 7.64
C VAL A 69 -2.39 16.57 7.95
N ARG A 70 -2.95 15.83 6.99
CA ARG A 70 -4.17 15.05 7.18
C ARG A 70 -4.06 14.01 8.30
N ARG A 71 -2.91 13.35 8.41
CA ARG A 71 -2.63 12.39 9.49
C ARG A 71 -2.49 13.08 10.84
N LEU A 72 -1.87 14.27 10.86
CA LEU A 72 -1.71 15.07 12.07
C LEU A 72 -3.05 15.60 12.59
N THR A 73 -3.92 16.06 11.70
CA THR A 73 -5.21 16.66 12.05
C THR A 73 -6.34 15.64 12.19
N GLY A 74 -6.08 14.36 11.93
CA GLY A 74 -7.09 13.30 11.93
C GLY A 74 -8.21 13.51 10.90
N THR A 75 -8.05 14.46 9.97
CA THR A 75 -9.10 14.80 9.03
C THR A 75 -9.25 13.64 8.06
N SER A 76 -10.46 13.15 7.84
CA SER A 76 -10.76 12.16 6.80
C SER A 76 -11.12 12.87 5.49
N THR A 77 -10.72 12.32 4.33
CA THR A 77 -11.17 12.88 3.05
C THR A 77 -12.68 12.83 3.08
N SER A 78 -13.35 13.97 2.85
CA SER A 78 -14.81 14.00 2.79
C SER A 78 -15.27 12.92 1.82
N THR A 79 -15.92 11.89 2.38
CA THR A 79 -16.55 10.83 1.61
C THR A 79 -18.03 11.15 1.57
N TRP A 80 -18.71 10.77 0.50
CA TRP A 80 -20.17 10.99 0.35
C TRP A 80 -21.01 10.37 1.47
N ARG A 81 -20.41 9.51 2.31
CA ARG A 81 -21.06 8.86 3.46
C ARG A 81 -21.02 9.71 4.72
N ASN A 82 -20.13 10.71 4.79
CA ASN A 82 -19.97 11.61 5.93
C ASN A 82 -20.30 13.06 5.52
N ALA A 83 -21.16 13.22 4.50
CA ALA A 83 -21.70 14.50 4.05
C ALA A 83 -22.98 14.84 4.82
#